data_AF-A0A0G0VB33-F1
#
_entry.id   AF-A0A0G0VB33-F1
#
_cell.length_a   1.000
_cell.length_b   1.000
_cell.length_c   1.000
_cell.angle_alpha   90.00
_cell.angle_beta   90.00
_cell.angle_gamma   90.00
#
_symmetry.space_group_name_H-M   'P 1'
#
loop_
_entity.id
_entity.type
_entity.pdbx_description
1 polymer ?
#
loop_
_entity_poly.entity_id
_entity_poly.type
_entity_poly.pdbx_seq_one_letter_code
_entity_poly.pdbx_strand_id
1 'polypeptide(L)'
;MMHVEYSRDGSEINENSSGFIREWMRSILKEPMLTVLDHIFEQQEENKERVARAFAKIEQSFFSRQIELDPSVEKILRQFEKKGDVETLEHSADVTHLAARAYECFEEELQEIHVGVRAFLYAAVLHDVGKLLIPDWIRRDSTPWRTTPDAGGRIRKGYREIFFEEMLPILRGETERDEKTCEEYRLLVERQLRRFGRWKEGMTWNQVEEYLTSAYDSLFFYLVPLDWLFFKRTRETGSFFLSESDVKKTLVPFEIDNLSGTTLMEVVDQHARVSEEMIRQMPLPLNVEEKDMVAFLAGHHHPEKRPPAEHQDQVEALHIPVAHAETLAEILQISDVYGALTQRRSYHSGYAPIEALSRMYKKCQAGEFRNQRMFAKYTWRMMEEILVSRPFASLSHEEQEQVETLSNFCQTFSPDIQKPQRMAA
;
A
#
# COMPACT_ATOMS: atom_id res chain seq x y z
N MET A 1 41.85 -25.99 -4.01
CA MET A 1 41.85 -24.53 -3.80
C MET A 1 41.69 -23.87 -5.15
N MET A 2 40.50 -23.37 -5.46
CA MET A 2 40.30 -22.40 -6.52
C MET A 2 39.65 -21.18 -5.86
N HIS A 3 40.28 -20.03 -6.02
CA HIS A 3 39.83 -18.74 -5.50
C HIS A 3 38.56 -18.33 -6.25
N VAL A 4 37.45 -18.24 -5.53
CA VAL A 4 36.28 -17.48 -5.98
C VAL A 4 36.46 -16.07 -5.46
N GLU A 5 36.83 -15.14 -6.34
CA GLU A 5 36.82 -13.72 -6.05
C GLU A 5 35.35 -13.29 -5.93
N TYR A 6 34.91 -12.94 -4.73
CA TYR A 6 33.68 -12.19 -4.52
C TYR A 6 33.96 -10.75 -4.97
N SER A 7 33.32 -10.29 -6.06
CA SER A 7 33.25 -8.86 -6.31
C SER A 7 32.43 -8.22 -5.19
N ARG A 8 32.96 -7.12 -4.67
CA ARG A 8 32.37 -6.34 -3.56
C ARG A 8 31.41 -5.26 -4.07
N ASP A 9 31.21 -5.19 -5.38
CA ASP A 9 30.16 -4.44 -6.02
C ASP A 9 28.94 -5.35 -6.19
N GLY A 10 27.74 -4.84 -5.95
CA GLY A 10 26.50 -5.60 -6.14
C GLY A 10 26.17 -5.85 -7.61
N SER A 11 27.15 -6.24 -8.44
CA SER A 11 26.92 -6.62 -9.82
C SER A 11 26.17 -7.96 -9.87
N GLU A 12 25.15 -7.98 -10.72
CA GLU A 12 24.18 -9.06 -10.86
C GLU A 12 24.84 -10.43 -10.94
N ILE A 13 24.30 -11.38 -10.17
CA ILE A 13 24.60 -12.80 -10.36
C ILE A 13 24.09 -13.15 -11.77
N ASN A 14 25.00 -13.16 -12.72
CA ASN A 14 24.78 -13.52 -14.12
C ASN A 14 24.01 -14.86 -14.20
N GLU A 15 23.05 -15.00 -15.11
CA GLU A 15 22.23 -16.23 -15.22
C GLU A 15 23.09 -17.50 -15.34
N ASN A 16 24.30 -17.36 -15.91
CA ASN A 16 25.30 -18.43 -16.02
C ASN A 16 25.89 -18.91 -14.68
N SER A 17 25.99 -18.05 -13.66
CA SER A 17 26.45 -18.45 -12.32
C SER A 17 25.35 -19.17 -11.53
N SER A 18 24.07 -18.91 -11.81
CA SER A 18 22.96 -19.60 -11.15
C SER A 18 22.89 -21.09 -11.53
N GLY A 19 23.09 -21.41 -12.81
CA GLY A 19 23.14 -22.79 -13.31
C GLY A 19 24.34 -23.57 -12.74
N PHE A 20 25.50 -22.94 -12.67
CA PHE A 20 26.70 -23.54 -12.07
C PHE A 20 26.53 -23.82 -10.57
N ILE A 21 25.96 -22.89 -9.80
CA ILE A 21 25.70 -23.09 -8.37
C ILE A 21 24.70 -24.23 -8.16
N ARG A 22 23.67 -24.32 -9.02
CA ARG A 22 22.67 -25.39 -8.99
C ARG A 22 23.28 -26.77 -9.25
N GLU A 23 24.11 -26.90 -10.28
CA GLU A 23 24.82 -28.16 -10.56
C GLU A 23 25.84 -28.52 -9.47
N TRP A 24 26.56 -27.52 -8.94
CA TRP A 24 27.52 -27.72 -7.86
C TRP A 24 26.82 -28.18 -6.57
N MET A 25 25.73 -27.53 -6.17
CA MET A 25 24.93 -27.96 -5.00
C MET A 25 24.35 -29.37 -5.20
N ARG A 26 23.89 -29.70 -6.40
CA ARG A 26 23.43 -31.06 -6.71
C ARG A 26 24.54 -32.12 -6.58
N SER A 27 25.79 -31.75 -6.86
CA SER A 27 26.94 -32.66 -6.76
C SER A 27 27.36 -32.99 -5.32
N ILE A 28 26.95 -32.21 -4.32
CA ILE A 28 27.37 -32.35 -2.91
C ILE A 28 26.23 -32.74 -1.95
N LEU A 29 24.97 -32.56 -2.35
CA LEU A 29 23.80 -32.85 -1.52
C LEU A 29 23.31 -34.29 -1.69
N LYS A 30 22.79 -34.88 -0.61
CA LYS A 30 22.14 -36.20 -0.60
C LYS A 30 20.67 -36.08 -1.02
N GLU A 31 20.10 -37.16 -1.55
CA GLU A 31 18.72 -37.27 -2.07
C GLU A 31 17.64 -36.43 -1.33
N PRO A 32 17.49 -36.47 0.01
CA PRO A 32 16.47 -35.65 0.69
C PRO A 32 16.71 -34.13 0.57
N MET A 33 17.96 -33.71 0.51
CA MET A 33 18.34 -32.30 0.35
C MET A 33 18.24 -31.86 -1.12
N LEU A 34 18.40 -32.78 -2.08
CA LEU A 34 18.16 -32.51 -3.50
C LEU A 34 16.68 -32.20 -3.75
N THR A 35 15.76 -32.98 -3.16
CA THR A 35 14.31 -32.72 -3.28
C THR A 35 13.93 -31.36 -2.71
N VAL A 36 14.47 -30.99 -1.54
CA VAL A 36 14.23 -29.65 -0.95
C VAL A 36 14.81 -28.55 -1.84
N LEU A 37 16.01 -28.76 -2.38
CA LEU A 37 16.65 -27.79 -3.27
C LEU A 37 15.85 -27.60 -4.57
N ASP A 38 15.37 -28.68 -5.16
CA ASP A 38 14.54 -28.63 -6.37
C ASP A 38 13.22 -27.91 -6.12
N HIS A 39 12.58 -28.18 -4.99
CA HIS A 39 11.38 -27.45 -4.58
C HIS A 39 11.63 -25.96 -4.38
N ILE A 40 12.77 -25.57 -3.78
CA ILE A 40 13.16 -24.16 -3.63
C ILE A 40 13.33 -23.50 -5.01
N PHE A 41 13.98 -24.17 -5.96
CA PHE A 41 14.15 -23.62 -7.30
C PHE A 41 12.84 -23.51 -8.08
N GLU A 42 11.95 -24.51 -7.99
CA GLU A 42 10.62 -24.44 -8.59
C GLU A 42 9.81 -23.27 -8.02
N GLN A 43 9.82 -23.08 -6.70
CA GLN A 43 9.17 -21.93 -6.05
C GLN A 43 9.77 -20.59 -6.49
N GLN A 44 11.08 -20.50 -6.72
CA GLN A 44 11.73 -19.28 -7.20
C GLN A 44 11.28 -18.92 -8.62
N GLU A 45 11.21 -19.89 -9.53
CA GLU A 45 10.72 -19.65 -10.89
C GLU A 45 9.22 -19.30 -10.90
N GLU A 46 8.39 -20.01 -10.12
CA GLU A 46 6.98 -19.66 -9.96
C GLU A 46 6.80 -18.22 -9.44
N ASN A 47 7.61 -17.81 -8.47
CA ASN A 47 7.58 -16.45 -7.93
C ASN A 47 7.97 -15.39 -8.98
N LYS A 48 8.97 -15.65 -9.83
CA LYS A 48 9.33 -14.72 -10.93
C LYS A 48 8.15 -14.51 -11.88
N GLU A 49 7.46 -15.59 -12.27
CA GLU A 49 6.30 -15.47 -13.15
C GLU A 49 5.15 -14.72 -12.47
N ARG A 50 4.91 -14.97 -11.19
CA ARG A 50 3.90 -14.27 -10.38
C ARG A 50 4.18 -12.77 -10.31
N VAL A 51 5.43 -12.40 -10.01
CA VAL A 51 5.89 -11.00 -10.00
C VAL A 51 5.70 -10.35 -11.36
N ALA A 52 6.10 -11.01 -12.45
CA ALA A 52 5.93 -10.48 -13.80
C ALA A 52 4.45 -10.25 -14.16
N ARG A 53 3.56 -11.18 -13.80
CA ARG A 53 2.11 -11.01 -13.99
C ARG A 53 1.55 -9.85 -13.18
N ALA A 54 2.00 -9.67 -11.94
CA ALA A 54 1.56 -8.56 -11.09
C ALA A 54 1.96 -7.20 -11.70
N PHE A 55 3.21 -7.05 -12.14
CA PHE A 55 3.66 -5.82 -12.80
C PHE A 55 2.93 -5.55 -14.12
N ALA A 56 2.77 -6.56 -14.98
CA ALA A 56 2.02 -6.40 -16.23
C ALA A 56 0.58 -5.93 -15.98
N LYS A 57 -0.06 -6.43 -14.91
CA LYS A 57 -1.41 -6.01 -14.52
C LYS A 57 -1.45 -4.56 -14.03
N ILE A 58 -0.47 -4.15 -13.20
CA ILE A 58 -0.34 -2.76 -12.75
C ILE A 58 -0.14 -1.85 -13.96
N GLU A 59 0.85 -2.13 -14.81
CA GLU A 59 1.15 -1.36 -16.01
C GLU A 59 -0.09 -1.23 -16.92
N GLN A 60 -0.83 -2.31 -17.14
CA GLN A 60 -2.05 -2.28 -17.93
C GLN A 60 -3.12 -1.35 -17.32
N SER A 61 -3.30 -1.39 -15.99
CA SER A 61 -4.27 -0.53 -15.30
C SER A 61 -3.91 0.94 -15.39
N PHE A 62 -2.64 1.30 -15.27
CA PHE A 62 -2.14 2.65 -15.49
C PHE A 62 -2.27 3.08 -16.96
N PHE A 63 -1.84 2.22 -17.88
CA PHE A 63 -1.88 2.49 -19.33
C PHE A 63 -3.31 2.68 -19.84
N SER A 64 -4.30 1.92 -19.35
CA SER A 64 -5.71 2.10 -19.71
C SER A 64 -6.26 3.49 -19.37
N ARG A 65 -5.58 4.23 -18.48
CA ARG A 65 -5.88 5.61 -18.09
C ARG A 65 -4.95 6.64 -18.73
N GLN A 66 -4.09 6.21 -19.66
CA GLN A 66 -3.06 7.04 -20.28
C GLN A 66 -2.10 7.64 -19.24
N ILE A 67 -1.82 6.86 -18.19
CA ILE A 67 -0.89 7.22 -17.12
C ILE A 67 0.29 6.25 -17.20
N GLU A 68 1.51 6.78 -17.09
CA GLU A 68 2.71 5.98 -16.97
C GLU A 68 2.99 5.70 -15.49
N LEU A 69 3.31 4.44 -15.16
CA LEU A 69 3.77 4.10 -13.82
C LEU A 69 5.20 4.63 -13.65
N ASP A 70 5.44 5.38 -12.58
CA ASP A 70 6.77 5.92 -12.34
C ASP A 70 7.75 4.83 -11.88
N PRO A 71 8.99 4.80 -12.41
CA PRO A 71 9.99 3.82 -12.03
C PRO A 71 10.30 3.76 -10.53
N SER A 72 10.13 4.87 -9.80
CA SER A 72 10.30 4.90 -8.34
C SER A 72 9.27 4.02 -7.62
N VAL A 73 8.03 3.97 -8.11
CA VAL A 73 6.97 3.10 -7.57
C VAL A 73 7.30 1.65 -7.85
N GLU A 74 7.73 1.33 -9.07
CA GLU A 74 8.15 -0.02 -9.42
C GLU A 74 9.29 -0.50 -8.51
N LYS A 75 10.30 0.34 -8.27
CA LYS A 75 11.42 0.04 -7.36
C LYS A 75 10.96 -0.23 -5.93
N ILE A 76 9.94 0.48 -5.45
CA ILE A 76 9.32 0.24 -4.13
C ILE A 76 8.58 -1.10 -4.12
N LEU A 77 7.77 -1.38 -5.14
CA LEU A 77 6.99 -2.62 -5.23
C LEU A 77 7.88 -3.86 -5.34
N ARG A 78 9.05 -3.77 -6.01
CA ARG A 78 10.05 -4.85 -6.06
C ARG A 78 10.64 -5.20 -4.69
N GLN A 79 10.41 -4.41 -3.64
CA GLN A 79 10.80 -4.82 -2.29
C GLN A 79 9.95 -5.98 -1.75
N PHE A 80 8.70 -6.11 -2.20
CA PHE A 80 7.87 -7.27 -1.85
C PHE A 80 8.46 -8.57 -2.41
N GLU A 81 8.94 -8.54 -3.66
CA GLU A 81 9.67 -9.66 -4.27
C GLU A 81 10.92 -10.02 -3.44
N LYS A 82 11.75 -9.02 -3.09
CA LYS A 82 12.97 -9.24 -2.28
C LYS A 82 12.69 -9.83 -0.91
N LYS A 83 11.56 -9.48 -0.27
CA LYS A 83 11.10 -10.04 1.01
C LYS A 83 10.38 -11.39 0.87
N GLY A 84 10.18 -11.88 -0.36
CA GLY A 84 9.37 -13.07 -0.62
C GLY A 84 7.90 -12.89 -0.20
N ASP A 85 7.36 -11.67 -0.32
CA ASP A 85 5.96 -11.33 -0.08
C ASP A 85 5.21 -11.04 -1.39
N VAL A 86 5.33 -12.00 -2.30
CA VAL A 86 4.71 -11.95 -3.63
C VAL A 86 3.18 -11.87 -3.54
N GLU A 87 2.56 -12.44 -2.50
CA GLU A 87 1.11 -12.40 -2.30
C GLU A 87 0.58 -10.97 -2.11
N THR A 88 1.29 -10.14 -1.34
CA THR A 88 0.94 -8.72 -1.17
C THR A 88 1.12 -7.94 -2.47
N LEU A 89 2.17 -8.22 -3.25
CA LEU A 89 2.37 -7.58 -4.56
C LEU A 89 1.24 -7.93 -5.54
N GLU A 90 0.88 -9.20 -5.64
CA GLU A 90 -0.25 -9.65 -6.48
C GLU A 90 -1.56 -9.02 -6.01
N HIS A 91 -1.77 -8.94 -4.70
CA HIS A 91 -2.95 -8.29 -4.11
C HIS A 91 -3.01 -6.81 -4.49
N SER A 92 -1.91 -6.06 -4.31
CA SER A 92 -1.83 -4.67 -4.77
C SER A 92 -2.13 -4.53 -6.28
N ALA A 93 -1.66 -5.46 -7.11
CA ALA A 93 -1.96 -5.46 -8.54
C ALA A 93 -3.45 -5.72 -8.83
N ASP A 94 -4.07 -6.66 -8.12
CA ASP A 94 -5.50 -6.94 -8.20
C ASP A 94 -6.34 -5.73 -7.78
N VAL A 95 -6.02 -5.13 -6.64
CA VAL A 95 -6.70 -3.94 -6.11
C VAL A 95 -6.52 -2.75 -7.05
N THR A 96 -5.33 -2.52 -7.60
CA THR A 96 -5.11 -1.45 -8.58
C THR A 96 -5.99 -1.62 -9.82
N HIS A 97 -6.10 -2.85 -10.30
CA HIS A 97 -6.97 -3.16 -11.44
C HIS A 97 -8.45 -2.95 -11.12
N LEU A 98 -8.90 -3.42 -9.96
CA LEU A 98 -10.28 -3.24 -9.51
C LEU A 98 -10.61 -1.77 -9.25
N ALA A 99 -9.69 -1.02 -8.64
CA ALA A 99 -9.83 0.41 -8.39
C ALA A 99 -9.89 1.20 -9.70
N ALA A 100 -9.07 0.85 -10.70
CA ALA A 100 -9.15 1.47 -12.01
C ALA A 100 -10.56 1.30 -12.62
N ARG A 101 -11.14 0.10 -12.53
CA ARG A 101 -12.51 -0.17 -13.01
C ARG A 101 -13.57 0.54 -12.18
N ALA A 102 -13.39 0.58 -10.86
CA ALA A 102 -14.30 1.26 -9.95
C ALA A 102 -14.36 2.76 -10.25
N TYR A 103 -13.21 3.40 -10.51
CA TYR A 103 -13.13 4.81 -10.90
C TYR A 103 -13.99 5.11 -12.14
N GLU A 104 -14.03 4.18 -13.09
CA GLU A 104 -14.88 4.23 -14.29
C GLU A 104 -16.38 4.22 -13.95
N CYS A 105 -16.78 3.44 -12.94
CA CYS A 105 -18.18 3.31 -12.51
C CYS A 105 -18.70 4.58 -11.82
N PHE A 106 -17.78 5.34 -11.23
CA PHE A 106 -18.07 6.52 -10.44
C PHE A 106 -17.56 7.79 -11.10
N GLU A 107 -17.20 7.77 -12.39
CA GLU A 107 -16.53 8.90 -13.03
C GLU A 107 -17.34 10.20 -12.91
N GLU A 108 -18.67 10.14 -13.01
CA GLU A 108 -19.55 11.30 -12.81
C GLU A 108 -19.51 11.83 -11.37
N GLU A 109 -19.61 10.95 -10.37
CA GLU A 109 -19.49 11.34 -8.95
C GLU A 109 -18.09 11.83 -8.60
N LEU A 110 -17.08 11.26 -9.26
CA LEU A 110 -15.68 11.62 -9.07
C LEU A 110 -15.31 12.88 -9.86
N GLN A 111 -16.06 13.33 -10.86
CA GLN A 111 -15.83 14.62 -11.54
C GLN A 111 -16.02 15.81 -10.60
N GLU A 112 -16.94 15.71 -9.64
CA GLU A 112 -17.12 16.71 -8.58
C GLU A 112 -15.95 16.70 -7.57
N ILE A 113 -15.25 15.56 -7.48
CA ILE A 113 -14.06 15.37 -6.65
C ILE A 113 -12.83 15.70 -7.47
N HIS A 114 -12.13 16.80 -7.15
CA HIS A 114 -10.93 17.21 -7.89
C HIS A 114 -9.69 16.32 -7.57
N VAL A 115 -9.86 15.01 -7.56
CA VAL A 115 -8.79 14.03 -7.38
C VAL A 115 -8.46 13.44 -8.73
N GLY A 116 -7.20 13.64 -9.14
CA GLY A 116 -6.69 13.02 -10.35
C GLY A 116 -6.71 11.49 -10.22
N VAL A 117 -7.24 10.81 -11.25
CA VAL A 117 -7.19 9.34 -11.39
C VAL A 117 -5.79 8.77 -11.10
N ARG A 118 -4.73 9.53 -11.40
CA ARG A 118 -3.35 9.22 -11.06
C ARG A 118 -3.15 9.01 -9.55
N ALA A 119 -3.53 9.96 -8.71
CA ALA A 119 -3.41 9.83 -7.27
C ALA A 119 -4.22 8.64 -6.74
N PHE A 120 -5.41 8.42 -7.29
CA PHE A 120 -6.24 7.27 -6.90
C PHE A 120 -5.58 5.91 -7.23
N LEU A 121 -4.99 5.76 -8.41
CA LEU A 121 -4.28 4.53 -8.78
C LEU A 121 -2.98 4.33 -7.97
N TYR A 122 -2.24 5.41 -7.68
CA TYR A 122 -1.09 5.34 -6.79
C TYR A 122 -1.51 4.90 -5.38
N ALA A 123 -2.64 5.38 -4.87
CA ALA A 123 -3.16 4.94 -3.58
C ALA A 123 -3.49 3.46 -3.61
N ALA A 124 -4.14 2.99 -4.70
CA ALA A 124 -4.50 1.59 -4.84
C ALA A 124 -3.29 0.65 -4.91
N VAL A 125 -2.21 1.04 -5.63
CA VAL A 125 -1.02 0.17 -5.73
C VAL A 125 -0.16 0.20 -4.47
N LEU A 126 -0.16 1.33 -3.73
CA LEU A 126 0.64 1.53 -2.52
C LEU A 126 -0.11 1.33 -1.20
N HIS A 127 -1.41 0.99 -1.22
CA HIS A 127 -2.23 0.92 0.02
C HIS A 127 -1.61 0.02 1.09
N ASP A 128 -0.94 -1.05 0.66
CA ASP A 128 -0.34 -2.07 1.49
C ASP A 128 1.18 -1.91 1.68
N VAL A 129 1.79 -0.82 1.20
CA VAL A 129 3.27 -0.62 1.23
C VAL A 129 3.84 -0.67 2.65
N GLY A 130 3.04 -0.34 3.66
CA GLY A 130 3.38 -0.46 5.08
C GLY A 130 3.70 -1.88 5.53
N LYS A 131 3.24 -2.91 4.80
CA LYS A 131 3.58 -4.31 5.06
C LYS A 131 5.07 -4.61 4.86
N LEU A 132 5.79 -3.80 4.07
CA LEU A 132 7.24 -3.92 3.93
C LEU A 132 7.97 -3.75 5.26
N LEU A 133 7.41 -3.00 6.21
CA LEU A 133 8.01 -2.80 7.52
C LEU A 133 7.62 -3.87 8.56
N ILE A 134 6.69 -4.77 8.22
CA ILE A 134 6.31 -5.87 9.12
C ILE A 134 7.45 -6.89 9.13
N PRO A 135 8.01 -7.23 10.31
CA PRO A 135 9.05 -8.25 10.41
C PRO A 135 8.60 -9.61 9.89
N ASP A 136 9.47 -10.30 9.13
CA ASP A 136 9.19 -11.61 8.52
C ASP A 136 8.68 -12.67 9.51
N TRP A 137 9.18 -12.64 10.75
CA TRP A 137 8.78 -13.58 11.78
C TRP A 137 7.35 -13.36 12.28
N ILE A 138 6.79 -12.16 12.11
CA ILE A 138 5.35 -11.88 12.35
C ILE A 138 4.52 -12.45 11.20
N ARG A 139 4.99 -12.31 9.95
CA ARG A 139 4.28 -12.79 8.76
C ARG A 139 4.19 -14.32 8.70
N ARG A 140 5.20 -15.03 9.22
CA ARG A 140 5.30 -16.50 9.18
C ARG A 140 4.57 -17.22 10.32
N ASP A 141 4.21 -16.52 11.38
CA ASP A 141 3.59 -17.13 12.57
C ASP A 141 2.08 -16.86 12.56
N SER A 142 1.29 -17.85 12.14
CA SER A 142 -0.18 -17.76 12.03
C SER A 142 -0.90 -17.88 13.39
N THR A 143 -0.16 -17.93 14.50
CA THR A 143 -0.72 -18.17 15.83
C THR A 143 -1.08 -16.83 16.51
N PRO A 144 -2.29 -16.66 17.08
CA PRO A 144 -2.64 -15.43 17.80
C PRO A 144 -1.87 -15.35 19.13
N TRP A 145 -0.65 -14.82 19.08
CA TRP A 145 0.12 -14.49 20.27
C TRP A 145 -0.34 -13.15 20.82
N ARG A 146 -0.59 -13.08 22.14
CA ARG A 146 -0.53 -11.80 22.87
C ARG A 146 0.94 -11.47 23.05
N THR A 147 1.34 -10.28 22.63
CA THR A 147 2.71 -9.80 22.80
C THR A 147 3.01 -9.66 24.30
N THR A 148 4.10 -10.28 24.73
CA THR A 148 4.70 -10.00 26.04
C THR A 148 5.38 -8.63 25.98
N PRO A 149 5.64 -7.96 27.12
CA PRO A 149 6.40 -6.71 27.14
C PRO A 149 7.74 -6.78 26.38
N ASP A 150 8.39 -7.94 26.39
CA ASP A 150 9.63 -8.21 25.64
C ASP A 150 9.43 -8.33 24.12
N ALA A 151 8.24 -8.75 23.67
CA ALA A 151 7.92 -8.82 22.26
C ALA A 151 7.79 -7.42 21.64
N GLY A 152 7.24 -6.45 22.37
CA GLY A 152 7.16 -5.06 21.91
C GLY A 152 8.53 -4.45 21.59
N GLY A 153 9.55 -4.75 22.40
CA GLY A 153 10.94 -4.34 22.13
C GLY A 153 11.53 -4.98 20.87
N ARG A 154 11.25 -6.26 20.61
CA ARG A 154 11.70 -6.97 19.39
C ARG A 154 10.99 -6.46 18.15
N ILE A 155 9.71 -6.15 18.25
CA ILE A 155 8.91 -5.56 17.17
C ILE A 155 9.51 -4.20 16.81
N ARG A 156 9.68 -3.29 17.78
CA ARG A 156 10.33 -1.98 17.55
C ARG A 156 11.69 -2.09 16.89
N LYS A 157 12.51 -3.05 17.36
CA LYS A 157 13.83 -3.31 16.78
C LYS A 157 13.72 -3.77 15.32
N GLY A 158 12.85 -4.74 15.02
CA GLY A 158 12.65 -5.23 13.66
C GLY A 158 12.14 -4.16 12.69
N TYR A 159 11.15 -3.35 13.11
CA TYR A 159 10.67 -2.22 12.31
C TYR A 159 11.80 -1.22 12.01
N ARG A 160 12.63 -0.89 13.02
CA ARG A 160 13.77 0.01 12.85
C ARG A 160 14.82 -0.56 11.90
N GLU A 161 15.21 -1.82 12.08
CA GLU A 161 16.22 -2.47 11.24
C GLU A 161 15.77 -2.48 9.77
N ILE A 162 14.55 -2.96 9.49
CA ILE A 162 13.99 -2.96 8.13
C ILE A 162 13.93 -1.54 7.56
N PHE A 163 13.44 -0.57 8.33
CA PHE A 163 13.31 0.79 7.84
C PHE A 163 14.68 1.41 7.50
N PHE A 164 15.67 1.29 8.38
CA PHE A 164 16.99 1.92 8.17
C PHE A 164 17.86 1.19 7.16
N GLU A 165 17.83 -0.13 7.15
CA GLU A 165 18.72 -0.95 6.32
C GLU A 165 18.15 -1.18 4.92
N GLU A 166 16.82 -1.27 4.78
CA GLU A 166 16.19 -1.65 3.50
C GLU A 166 15.41 -0.50 2.87
N MET A 167 14.54 0.19 3.62
CA MET A 167 13.63 1.19 3.05
C MET A 167 14.29 2.56 2.85
N LEU A 168 15.11 3.00 3.80
CA LEU A 168 15.72 4.32 3.76
C LEU A 168 16.58 4.57 2.51
N PRO A 169 17.43 3.64 2.03
CA PRO A 169 18.18 3.84 0.78
C PRO A 169 17.26 4.05 -0.43
N ILE A 170 16.09 3.43 -0.43
CA ILE A 170 15.09 3.52 -1.51
C ILE A 170 14.35 4.87 -1.42
N LEU A 171 13.93 5.25 -0.20
CA LEU A 171 13.26 6.52 0.09
C LEU A 171 14.18 7.73 -0.13
N ARG A 172 15.48 7.59 0.10
CA ARG A 172 16.45 8.66 -0.15
C ARG A 172 16.60 8.92 -1.65
N GLY A 173 16.55 7.87 -2.48
CA GLY A 173 17.02 7.93 -3.85
C GLY A 173 18.48 8.39 -3.94
N GLU A 174 19.21 8.00 -4.96
CA GLU A 174 20.37 8.79 -5.36
C GLU A 174 19.82 10.05 -6.03
N THR A 175 19.34 11.02 -5.24
CA THR A 175 18.78 12.27 -5.77
C THR A 175 19.59 13.45 -5.27
N GLU A 176 20.42 14.00 -6.16
CA GLU A 176 20.75 15.42 -6.09
C GLU A 176 19.43 16.20 -6.07
N ARG A 177 19.19 16.97 -5.01
CA ARG A 177 17.97 17.77 -4.87
C ARG A 177 18.28 19.22 -5.24
N ASP A 178 17.49 19.76 -6.16
CA ASP A 178 17.61 21.12 -6.68
C ASP A 178 16.84 22.16 -5.82
N GLU A 179 16.96 23.44 -6.16
CA GLU A 179 16.28 24.54 -5.46
C GLU A 179 14.75 24.41 -5.46
N LYS A 180 14.17 23.80 -6.51
CA LYS A 180 12.72 23.61 -6.63
C LYS A 180 12.22 22.64 -5.55
N THR A 181 12.96 21.57 -5.32
CA THR A 181 12.69 20.58 -4.26
C THR A 181 12.74 21.23 -2.86
N CYS A 182 13.64 22.20 -2.66
CA CYS A 182 13.73 22.95 -1.40
C CYS A 182 12.49 23.83 -1.14
N GLU A 183 11.86 24.37 -2.19
CA GLU A 183 10.67 25.23 -2.05
C GLU A 183 9.39 24.42 -1.77
N GLU A 184 9.23 23.27 -2.43
CA GLU A 184 8.14 22.32 -2.12
C GLU A 184 8.23 21.82 -0.66
N TYR A 185 9.46 21.63 -0.17
CA TYR A 185 9.72 21.31 1.24
C TYR A 185 9.32 22.42 2.21
N ARG A 186 9.65 23.68 1.88
CA ARG A 186 9.26 24.83 2.70
C ARG A 186 7.74 24.92 2.87
N LEU A 187 7.00 24.70 1.78
CA LEU A 187 5.55 24.66 1.79
C LEU A 187 4.99 23.52 2.65
N LEU A 188 5.60 22.33 2.60
CA LEU A 188 5.20 21.20 3.43
C LEU A 188 5.37 21.49 4.93
N VAL A 189 6.54 21.99 5.34
CA VAL A 189 6.81 22.33 6.76
C VAL A 189 5.90 23.45 7.24
N GLU A 190 5.70 24.49 6.42
CA GLU A 190 4.77 25.57 6.74
C GLU A 190 3.34 25.03 6.95
N ARG A 191 2.84 24.16 6.05
CA ARG A 191 1.52 23.54 6.20
C ARG A 191 1.40 22.76 7.51
N GLN A 192 2.40 21.95 7.86
CA GLN A 192 2.36 21.18 9.11
C GLN A 192 2.38 22.11 10.33
N LEU A 193 3.23 23.13 10.35
CA LEU A 193 3.26 24.10 11.45
C LEU A 193 1.95 24.89 11.56
N ARG A 194 1.31 25.22 10.44
CA ARG A 194 -0.02 25.86 10.42
C ARG A 194 -1.09 24.93 10.99
N ARG A 195 -1.09 23.66 10.58
CA ARG A 195 -2.02 22.63 11.08
C ARG A 195 -2.00 22.52 12.60
N PHE A 196 -0.82 22.57 13.22
CA PHE A 196 -0.71 22.49 14.68
C PHE A 196 -0.83 23.84 15.41
N GLY A 197 -1.22 24.91 14.72
CA GLY A 197 -1.31 26.26 15.29
C GLY A 197 0.03 26.82 15.79
N ARG A 198 1.15 26.33 15.22
CA ARG A 198 2.52 26.69 15.60
C ARG A 198 3.17 27.68 14.63
N TRP A 199 2.62 27.80 13.42
CA TRP A 199 3.04 28.82 12.47
C TRP A 199 2.59 30.21 12.91
N LYS A 200 3.49 31.19 12.82
CA LYS A 200 3.18 32.60 13.02
C LYS A 200 3.45 33.36 11.74
N GLU A 201 2.53 34.25 11.39
CA GLU A 201 2.68 35.08 10.20
C GLU A 201 3.93 35.97 10.33
N GLY A 202 4.80 35.93 9.31
CA GLY A 202 6.11 36.59 9.36
C GLY A 202 7.22 35.80 10.08
N MET A 203 6.99 34.55 10.49
CA MET A 203 8.03 33.68 11.03
C MET A 203 9.10 33.41 9.96
N THR A 204 10.35 33.67 10.30
CA THR A 204 11.50 33.42 9.42
C THR A 204 11.91 31.95 9.48
N TRP A 205 12.59 31.47 8.44
CA TRP A 205 13.10 30.09 8.41
C TRP A 205 14.09 29.77 9.54
N ASN A 206 14.84 30.75 10.03
CA ASN A 206 15.71 30.56 11.19
C ASN A 206 14.90 30.35 12.49
N GLN A 207 13.73 30.99 12.62
CA GLN A 207 12.84 30.79 13.77
C GLN A 207 12.11 29.46 13.69
N VAL A 208 11.73 29.02 12.48
CA VAL A 208 11.24 27.66 12.23
C VAL A 208 12.31 26.64 12.62
N GLU A 209 13.57 26.89 12.29
CA GLU A 209 14.70 26.04 12.62
C GLU A 209 14.98 25.92 14.11
N GLU A 210 15.01 27.04 14.84
CA GLU A 210 15.15 27.05 16.30
C GLU A 210 13.98 26.31 16.97
N TYR A 211 12.77 26.49 16.45
CA TYR A 211 11.59 25.80 16.95
C TYR A 211 11.68 24.28 16.76
N LEU A 212 11.98 23.82 15.54
CA LEU A 212 12.15 22.39 15.24
C LEU A 212 13.34 21.77 16.00
N THR A 213 14.41 22.53 16.23
CA THR A 213 15.60 22.07 16.97
C THR A 213 15.36 22.00 18.47
N SER A 214 14.61 22.94 19.06
CA SER A 214 14.29 22.95 20.49
C SER A 214 13.19 21.96 20.88
N ALA A 215 12.28 21.64 19.94
CA ALA A 215 11.25 20.61 20.15
C ALA A 215 11.80 19.18 20.18
N TYR A 216 13.06 18.97 19.72
CA TYR A 216 13.74 17.67 19.56
C TYR A 216 13.82 16.82 20.83
N ASP A 217 13.78 17.44 22.01
CA ASP A 217 13.87 16.76 23.30
C ASP A 217 12.50 16.39 23.91
N SER A 218 11.40 16.73 23.24
CA SER A 218 10.04 16.45 23.72
C SER A 218 9.32 15.49 22.77
N LEU A 219 8.37 14.70 23.31
CA LEU A 219 7.57 13.63 22.70
C LEU A 219 6.82 13.96 21.37
N PHE A 220 7.09 15.09 20.74
CA PHE A 220 6.39 15.68 19.59
C PHE A 220 6.89 15.19 18.22
N PHE A 221 7.80 14.22 18.16
CA PHE A 221 8.44 13.79 16.92
C PHE A 221 7.63 12.72 16.17
N TYR A 222 6.52 13.16 15.59
CA TYR A 222 5.79 12.37 14.60
C TYR A 222 5.95 12.89 13.15
N LEU A 223 6.57 14.06 12.93
CA LEU A 223 6.43 14.76 11.64
C LEU A 223 7.65 15.59 11.24
N VAL A 224 8.86 15.11 11.49
CA VAL A 224 10.05 15.72 10.87
C VAL A 224 10.47 14.84 9.70
N PRO A 225 10.19 15.25 8.45
CA PRO A 225 10.64 14.51 7.28
C PRO A 225 12.17 14.37 7.33
N LEU A 226 12.69 13.26 6.78
CA LEU A 226 14.10 13.10 6.40
C LEU A 226 14.74 14.39 5.87
N ASP A 227 13.93 15.16 5.16
CA ASP A 227 14.26 16.37 4.44
C ASP A 227 14.71 17.52 5.37
N TRP A 228 14.26 17.58 6.63
CA TRP A 228 14.70 18.59 7.61
C TRP A 228 16.16 18.42 8.01
N LEU A 229 16.54 17.19 8.33
CA LEU A 229 17.94 16.90 8.62
C LEU A 229 18.78 17.14 7.38
N PHE A 230 18.26 16.81 6.20
CA PHE A 230 18.98 16.97 4.95
C PHE A 230 19.30 18.45 4.72
N PHE A 231 18.31 19.32 4.92
CA PHE A 231 18.44 20.76 4.88
C PHE A 231 19.43 21.30 5.93
N LYS A 232 19.29 20.88 7.20
CA LYS A 232 20.20 21.28 8.29
C LYS A 232 21.65 20.91 7.98
N ARG A 233 21.92 19.68 7.55
CA ARG A 233 23.27 19.21 7.21
C ARG A 233 23.85 19.88 5.96
N THR A 234 23.02 20.09 4.93
CA THR A 234 23.42 20.82 3.72
C THR A 234 23.88 22.22 4.08
N ARG A 235 23.20 22.90 5.01
CA ARG A 235 23.60 24.22 5.48
C ARG A 235 24.84 24.21 6.39
N GLU A 236 24.93 23.24 7.30
CA GLU A 236 26.04 23.16 8.28
C GLU A 236 27.36 22.68 7.67
N THR A 237 27.30 21.82 6.66
CA THR A 237 28.48 21.11 6.14
C THR A 237 28.70 21.30 4.65
N GLY A 238 27.78 21.98 3.94
CA GLY A 238 27.76 22.03 2.48
C GLY A 238 27.43 20.68 1.83
N SER A 239 27.07 19.67 2.63
CA SER A 239 26.90 18.28 2.20
C SER A 239 25.43 17.91 2.14
N PHE A 240 24.98 17.50 0.96
CA PHE A 240 23.66 16.94 0.69
C PHE A 240 23.54 15.48 1.15
N PHE A 241 24.25 15.05 2.20
CA PHE A 241 24.22 13.67 2.66
C PHE A 241 23.86 13.62 4.13
N LEU A 242 22.97 12.72 4.56
CA LEU A 242 22.67 12.49 5.97
C LEU A 242 23.47 11.33 6.55
N SER A 243 24.00 11.47 7.78
CA SER A 243 24.58 10.31 8.45
C SER A 243 23.49 9.34 8.86
N GLU A 244 23.87 8.08 8.96
CA GLU A 244 23.05 7.02 9.52
C GLU A 244 22.56 7.37 10.95
N SER A 245 23.39 8.05 11.75
CA SER A 245 23.03 8.52 13.10
C SER A 245 21.94 9.60 13.09
N ASP A 246 21.98 10.54 12.16
CA ASP A 246 21.00 11.63 12.08
C ASP A 246 19.61 11.08 11.73
N VAL A 247 19.58 10.15 10.79
CA VAL A 247 18.33 9.51 10.35
C VAL A 247 17.77 8.53 11.36
N LYS A 248 18.62 7.83 12.12
CA LYS A 248 18.21 6.97 13.24
C LYS A 248 17.43 7.69 14.35
N LYS A 249 17.47 9.02 14.42
CA LYS A 249 16.85 9.84 15.48
C LYS A 249 15.54 10.53 15.08
N THR A 250 15.22 10.64 13.80
CA THR A 250 14.08 11.44 13.28
C THR A 250 12.93 10.62 12.72
N LEU A 251 13.21 9.40 12.30
CA LEU A 251 12.24 8.53 11.64
C LEU A 251 11.87 7.37 12.51
N VAL A 252 10.94 7.60 13.44
CA VAL A 252 9.88 6.63 13.74
C VAL A 252 8.70 7.41 14.36
N PRO A 253 7.74 7.88 13.55
CA PRO A 253 6.40 8.24 14.04
C PRO A 253 5.56 6.97 14.15
N PHE A 254 5.85 6.11 15.12
CA PHE A 254 4.91 5.06 15.41
C PHE A 254 4.90 4.83 16.90
N GLU A 255 3.75 5.09 17.51
CA GLU A 255 3.47 4.84 18.91
C GLU A 255 3.37 3.32 19.12
N ILE A 256 4.48 2.61 18.90
CA ILE A 256 4.70 1.20 19.28
C ILE A 256 4.92 1.14 20.81
N ASP A 257 4.71 2.24 21.52
CA ASP A 257 4.97 2.35 22.96
C ASP A 257 3.91 1.63 23.79
N ASN A 258 2.70 1.42 23.24
CA ASN A 258 1.62 0.68 23.89
C ASN A 258 1.40 -0.75 23.35
N LEU A 259 2.43 -1.43 22.85
CA LEU A 259 2.28 -2.82 22.39
C LEU A 259 2.03 -3.83 23.52
N SER A 260 2.22 -3.50 24.80
CA SER A 260 2.03 -4.49 25.86
C SER A 260 0.59 -5.03 25.86
N GLY A 261 0.42 -6.33 25.58
CA GLY A 261 -0.89 -6.98 25.54
C GLY A 261 -1.61 -6.92 24.19
N THR A 262 -1.01 -6.30 23.16
CA THR A 262 -1.53 -6.32 21.77
C THR A 262 -1.30 -7.67 21.10
N THR A 263 -2.13 -8.06 20.15
CA THR A 263 -1.94 -9.28 19.34
C THR A 263 -1.07 -9.02 18.12
N LEU A 264 -0.44 -10.06 17.57
CA LEU A 264 0.28 -9.93 16.28
C LEU A 264 -0.63 -9.43 15.14
N MET A 265 -1.91 -9.79 15.16
CA MET A 265 -2.87 -9.32 14.16
C MET A 265 -3.09 -7.81 14.30
N GLU A 266 -3.17 -7.28 15.51
CA GLU A 266 -3.27 -5.83 15.75
C GLU A 266 -2.02 -5.08 15.27
N VAL A 267 -0.84 -5.72 15.25
CA VAL A 267 0.39 -5.18 14.64
C VAL A 267 0.29 -5.19 13.12
N VAL A 268 -0.24 -6.25 12.52
CA VAL A 268 -0.47 -6.31 11.06
C VAL A 268 -1.53 -5.29 10.63
N ASP A 269 -2.59 -5.08 11.41
CA ASP A 269 -3.65 -4.10 11.16
C ASP A 269 -3.14 -2.64 11.16
N GLN A 270 -1.93 -2.39 11.66
CA GLN A 270 -1.29 -1.07 11.58
C GLN A 270 -0.75 -0.74 10.19
N HIS A 271 -0.67 -1.71 9.25
CA HIS A 271 -0.07 -1.50 7.93
C HIS A 271 -0.61 -0.27 7.21
N ALA A 272 -1.93 0.01 7.26
CA ALA A 272 -2.50 1.17 6.60
C ALA A 272 -1.92 2.48 7.16
N ARG A 273 -1.79 2.60 8.49
CA ARG A 273 -1.18 3.77 9.17
C ARG A 273 0.28 3.92 8.74
N VAL A 274 0.99 2.80 8.63
CA VAL A 274 2.38 2.77 8.18
C VAL A 274 2.49 3.18 6.72
N SER A 275 1.61 2.70 5.84
CA SER A 275 1.55 3.06 4.42
C SER A 275 1.39 4.56 4.23
N GLU A 276 0.45 5.17 4.95
CA GLU A 276 0.22 6.62 4.94
C GLU A 276 1.50 7.40 5.22
N GLU A 277 2.20 7.06 6.30
CA GLU A 277 3.41 7.77 6.70
C GLU A 277 4.57 7.50 5.74
N MET A 278 4.73 6.27 5.26
CA MET A 278 5.74 5.93 4.27
C MET A 278 5.54 6.72 2.96
N ILE A 279 4.31 6.80 2.47
CA ILE A 279 3.98 7.49 1.22
C ILE A 279 4.30 8.98 1.31
N ARG A 280 4.01 9.64 2.45
CA ARG A 280 4.36 11.05 2.68
C ARG A 280 5.86 11.31 2.56
N GLN A 281 6.69 10.30 2.80
CA GLN A 281 8.15 10.41 2.75
C GLN A 281 8.75 9.88 1.44
N MET A 282 7.98 9.12 0.64
CA MET A 282 8.46 8.56 -0.63
C MET A 282 8.73 9.67 -1.65
N PRO A 283 9.80 9.55 -2.47
CA PRO A 283 10.08 10.48 -3.56
C PRO A 283 9.20 10.16 -4.78
N LEU A 284 7.88 10.29 -4.62
CA LEU A 284 6.91 10.08 -5.70
C LEU A 284 6.88 11.31 -6.63
N PRO A 285 6.67 11.13 -7.96
CA PRO A 285 6.58 12.22 -8.94
C PRO A 285 5.21 12.93 -8.89
N LEU A 286 4.74 13.21 -7.68
CA LEU A 286 3.44 13.78 -7.38
C LEU A 286 3.66 15.15 -6.74
N ASN A 287 2.77 16.09 -7.04
CA ASN A 287 2.76 17.32 -6.25
C ASN A 287 2.31 17.03 -4.81
N VAL A 288 2.47 18.01 -3.91
CA VAL A 288 2.17 17.84 -2.48
C VAL A 288 0.72 17.40 -2.24
N GLU A 289 -0.24 17.96 -2.96
CA GLU A 289 -1.68 17.67 -2.80
C GLU A 289 -2.03 16.26 -3.27
N GLU A 290 -1.51 15.85 -4.42
CA GLU A 290 -1.66 14.48 -4.92
C GLU A 290 -1.02 13.50 -3.93
N LYS A 291 0.19 13.78 -3.45
CA LYS A 291 0.91 12.90 -2.52
C LYS A 291 0.17 12.75 -1.18
N ASP A 292 -0.34 13.86 -0.64
CA ASP A 292 -1.15 13.83 0.59
C ASP A 292 -2.45 13.02 0.37
N MET A 293 -3.07 13.12 -0.81
CA MET A 293 -4.21 12.29 -1.18
C MET A 293 -3.84 10.81 -1.25
N VAL A 294 -2.73 10.46 -1.91
CA VAL A 294 -2.24 9.07 -1.99
C VAL A 294 -2.03 8.52 -0.59
N ALA A 295 -1.34 9.28 0.28
CA ALA A 295 -1.08 8.89 1.65
C ALA A 295 -2.37 8.69 2.44
N PHE A 296 -3.31 9.63 2.33
CA PHE A 296 -4.60 9.55 3.02
C PHE A 296 -5.38 8.30 2.61
N LEU A 297 -5.57 8.08 1.31
CA LEU A 297 -6.34 6.94 0.80
C LEU A 297 -5.69 5.60 1.17
N ALA A 298 -4.36 5.49 1.05
CA ALA A 298 -3.62 4.32 1.52
C ALA A 298 -3.73 4.14 3.04
N GLY A 299 -3.82 5.22 3.81
CA GLY A 299 -4.03 5.19 5.26
C GLY A 299 -5.41 4.74 5.69
N HIS A 300 -6.42 5.01 4.86
CA HIS A 300 -7.83 4.94 5.22
C HIS A 300 -8.63 3.95 4.38
N HIS A 301 -7.95 3.05 3.63
CA HIS A 301 -8.60 1.99 2.84
C HIS A 301 -9.38 0.94 3.66
N HIS A 302 -9.28 0.98 5.00
CA HIS A 302 -10.16 0.26 5.95
C HIS A 302 -11.01 1.26 6.78
N PRO A 303 -11.94 2.01 6.17
CA PRO A 303 -12.71 3.05 6.86
C PRO A 303 -13.63 2.50 7.97
N GLU A 304 -13.97 1.21 7.95
CA GLU A 304 -14.72 0.53 9.00
C GLU A 304 -13.93 0.44 10.32
N LYS A 305 -12.59 0.42 10.24
CA LYS A 305 -11.68 0.41 11.40
C LYS A 305 -11.31 1.81 11.90
N ARG A 306 -11.63 2.86 11.13
CA ARG A 306 -11.26 4.26 11.43
C ARG A 306 -12.43 5.20 11.15
N PRO A 307 -13.27 5.52 12.15
CA PRO A 307 -14.38 6.43 11.96
C PRO A 307 -13.92 7.85 11.61
N PRO A 308 -14.73 8.64 10.87
CA PRO A 308 -14.40 9.97 10.35
C PRO A 308 -13.86 10.97 11.38
N ALA A 309 -14.44 10.91 12.58
CA ALA A 309 -14.10 11.80 13.69
C ALA A 309 -12.62 11.73 14.10
N GLU A 310 -11.92 10.63 13.79
CA GLU A 310 -10.52 10.43 14.17
C GLU A 310 -9.53 11.09 13.19
N HIS A 311 -9.98 11.56 12.03
CA HIS A 311 -9.11 12.06 10.96
C HIS A 311 -9.61 13.33 10.26
N GLN A 312 -10.59 14.03 10.84
CA GLN A 312 -11.14 15.27 10.30
C GLN A 312 -10.06 16.32 9.97
N ASP A 313 -9.11 16.55 10.89
CA ASP A 313 -7.99 17.47 10.69
C ASP A 313 -7.05 17.09 9.53
N GLN A 314 -7.00 15.79 9.19
CA GLN A 314 -6.19 15.31 8.07
C GLN A 314 -6.87 15.59 6.73
N VAL A 315 -8.19 15.42 6.69
CA VAL A 315 -8.96 15.64 5.47
C VAL A 315 -9.10 17.13 5.16
N GLU A 316 -9.25 17.98 6.18
CA GLU A 316 -9.24 19.44 5.99
C GLU A 316 -7.93 19.94 5.35
N ALA A 317 -6.79 19.26 5.62
CA ALA A 317 -5.49 19.57 5.02
C ALA A 317 -5.37 19.15 3.54
N LEU A 318 -6.22 18.24 3.06
CA LEU A 318 -6.26 17.83 1.64
C LEU A 318 -6.93 18.87 0.74
N HIS A 319 -7.51 19.93 1.32
CA HIS A 319 -8.30 20.93 0.60
C HIS A 319 -9.45 20.34 -0.24
N ILE A 320 -9.90 19.13 0.08
CA ILE A 320 -11.09 18.50 -0.47
C ILE A 320 -12.17 18.32 0.61
N PRO A 321 -13.46 18.30 0.25
CA PRO A 321 -14.53 18.00 1.20
C PRO A 321 -14.34 16.63 1.86
N VAL A 322 -14.65 16.53 3.17
CA VAL A 322 -14.51 15.27 3.93
C VAL A 322 -15.24 14.10 3.28
N ALA A 323 -16.47 14.34 2.85
CA ALA A 323 -17.30 13.36 2.17
C ALA A 323 -16.64 12.81 0.89
N HIS A 324 -15.84 13.61 0.18
CA HIS A 324 -15.16 13.18 -1.04
C HIS A 324 -13.98 12.25 -0.74
N ALA A 325 -13.20 12.55 0.31
CA ALA A 325 -12.09 11.71 0.74
C ALA A 325 -12.60 10.35 1.24
N GLU A 326 -13.71 10.36 2.00
CA GLU A 326 -14.39 9.15 2.47
C GLU A 326 -14.94 8.30 1.33
N THR A 327 -15.56 8.94 0.34
CA THR A 327 -16.07 8.28 -0.88
C THR A 327 -14.95 7.52 -1.57
N LEU A 328 -13.79 8.16 -1.79
CA LEU A 328 -12.63 7.53 -2.43
C LEU A 328 -12.04 6.39 -1.59
N ALA A 329 -11.94 6.58 -0.28
CA ALA A 329 -11.47 5.54 0.64
C ALA A 329 -12.41 4.32 0.63
N GLU A 330 -13.71 4.53 0.52
CA GLU A 330 -14.71 3.45 0.43
C GLU A 330 -14.67 2.73 -0.93
N ILE A 331 -14.42 3.42 -2.05
CA ILE A 331 -14.18 2.76 -3.35
C ILE A 331 -12.94 1.85 -3.26
N LEU A 332 -11.89 2.35 -2.62
CA LEU A 332 -10.67 1.57 -2.42
C LEU A 332 -10.91 0.37 -1.49
N GLN A 333 -11.66 0.54 -0.39
CA GLN A 333 -12.06 -0.55 0.50
C GLN A 333 -12.85 -1.64 -0.23
N ILE A 334 -13.85 -1.26 -1.04
CA ILE A 334 -14.65 -2.21 -1.83
C ILE A 334 -13.74 -3.01 -2.78
N SER A 335 -12.80 -2.32 -3.43
CA SER A 335 -11.83 -2.94 -4.34
C SER A 335 -10.85 -3.86 -3.60
N ASP A 336 -10.37 -3.45 -2.44
CA ASP A 336 -9.50 -4.21 -1.55
C ASP A 336 -10.16 -5.50 -1.06
N VAL A 337 -11.37 -5.40 -0.51
CA VAL A 337 -12.13 -6.55 -0.01
C VAL A 337 -12.49 -7.51 -1.13
N TYR A 338 -12.92 -7.02 -2.29
CA TYR A 338 -13.24 -7.89 -3.44
C TYR A 338 -11.99 -8.61 -3.96
N GLY A 339 -10.87 -7.89 -4.09
CA GLY A 339 -9.58 -8.47 -4.45
C GLY A 339 -9.16 -9.56 -3.46
N ALA A 340 -9.21 -9.27 -2.16
CA ALA A 340 -8.84 -10.22 -1.12
C ALA A 340 -9.72 -11.49 -1.09
N LEU A 341 -11.02 -11.37 -1.38
CA LEU A 341 -11.94 -12.51 -1.42
C LEU A 341 -11.76 -13.37 -2.66
N THR A 342 -11.37 -12.80 -3.79
CA THR A 342 -11.24 -13.52 -5.07
C THR A 342 -9.82 -14.04 -5.32
N GLN A 343 -8.81 -13.47 -4.65
CA GLN A 343 -7.42 -13.88 -4.77
C GLN A 343 -7.18 -15.27 -4.16
N ARG A 344 -6.39 -16.09 -4.86
CA ARG A 344 -5.82 -17.31 -4.31
C ARG A 344 -4.62 -16.95 -3.41
N ARG A 345 -4.71 -17.31 -2.14
CA ARG A 345 -3.67 -17.11 -1.11
C ARG A 345 -3.19 -18.45 -0.56
N SER A 346 -2.01 -18.47 0.04
CA SER A 346 -1.42 -19.64 0.69
C SER A 346 -2.36 -20.38 1.64
N TYR A 347 -3.27 -19.66 2.30
CA TYR A 347 -4.25 -20.18 3.25
C TYR A 347 -5.69 -20.31 2.72
N HIS A 348 -5.99 -19.88 1.49
CA HIS A 348 -7.34 -20.00 0.90
C HIS A 348 -7.30 -19.94 -0.64
N SER A 349 -8.06 -20.79 -1.32
CA SER A 349 -8.16 -20.84 -2.79
C SER A 349 -8.78 -19.62 -3.51
N GLY A 350 -9.24 -18.60 -2.79
CA GLY A 350 -10.16 -17.57 -3.32
C GLY A 350 -11.59 -18.09 -3.52
N TYR A 351 -12.57 -17.19 -3.43
CA TYR A 351 -13.98 -17.45 -3.74
C TYR A 351 -14.28 -17.20 -5.21
N ALA A 352 -15.33 -17.84 -5.72
CA ALA A 352 -15.86 -17.51 -7.04
C ALA A 352 -16.36 -16.04 -7.05
N PRO A 353 -16.27 -15.32 -8.19
CA PRO A 353 -16.64 -13.91 -8.28
C PRO A 353 -18.05 -13.56 -7.74
N ILE A 354 -19.07 -14.37 -8.06
CA ILE A 354 -20.45 -14.17 -7.59
C ILE A 354 -20.56 -14.43 -6.08
N GLU A 355 -19.89 -15.47 -5.58
CA GLU A 355 -19.87 -15.78 -4.16
C GLU A 355 -19.17 -14.68 -3.36
N ALA A 356 -18.07 -14.13 -3.87
CA ALA A 356 -17.36 -13.00 -3.27
C ALA A 356 -18.27 -11.77 -3.13
N LEU A 357 -19.02 -11.42 -4.19
CA LEU A 357 -20.02 -10.34 -4.12
C LEU A 357 -21.14 -10.65 -3.12
N SER A 358 -21.62 -11.89 -3.06
CA SER A 358 -22.63 -12.32 -2.07
C SER A 358 -22.10 -12.19 -0.62
N ARG A 359 -20.83 -12.48 -0.38
CA ARG A 359 -20.18 -12.28 0.92
C ARG A 359 -20.01 -10.80 1.26
N MET A 360 -19.60 -9.98 0.31
CA MET A 360 -19.55 -8.53 0.48
C MET A 360 -20.93 -7.94 0.75
N TYR A 361 -21.98 -8.47 0.12
CA TYR A 361 -23.36 -8.06 0.41
C TYR A 361 -23.73 -8.32 1.88
N LYS A 362 -23.35 -9.46 2.45
CA LYS A 362 -23.53 -9.72 3.89
C LYS A 362 -22.77 -8.72 4.76
N LYS A 363 -21.56 -8.31 4.37
CA LYS A 363 -20.78 -7.25 5.03
C LYS A 363 -21.47 -5.89 4.92
N CYS A 364 -22.04 -5.56 3.75
CA CYS A 364 -22.85 -4.36 3.54
C CYS A 364 -24.07 -4.33 4.45
N GLN A 365 -24.77 -5.46 4.61
CA GLN A 365 -25.91 -5.60 5.52
C GLN A 365 -25.50 -5.43 6.98
N ALA A 366 -24.27 -5.81 7.34
CA ALA A 366 -23.70 -5.62 8.67
C ALA A 366 -23.19 -4.18 8.91
N GLY A 367 -23.23 -3.30 7.90
CA GLY A 367 -22.80 -1.91 8.00
C GLY A 367 -21.29 -1.68 7.80
N GLU A 368 -20.55 -2.67 7.29
CA GLU A 368 -19.12 -2.50 6.98
C GLU A 368 -18.87 -1.59 5.76
N PHE A 369 -19.83 -1.50 4.84
CA PHE A 369 -19.87 -0.53 3.75
C PHE A 369 -20.95 0.50 4.06
N ARG A 370 -20.56 1.77 4.20
CA ARG A 370 -21.41 2.87 4.66
C ARG A 370 -22.29 3.41 3.53
N ASN A 371 -21.75 3.50 2.33
CA ASN A 371 -22.45 3.97 1.14
C ASN A 371 -23.02 2.79 0.35
N GLN A 372 -24.22 2.36 0.73
CA GLN A 372 -24.93 1.24 0.09
C GLN A 372 -25.19 1.49 -1.40
N ARG A 373 -25.40 2.75 -1.81
CA ARG A 373 -25.58 3.11 -3.23
C ARG A 373 -24.32 2.88 -4.04
N MET A 374 -23.16 3.26 -3.50
CA MET A 374 -21.87 2.98 -4.16
C MET A 374 -21.59 1.49 -4.23
N PHE A 375 -21.77 0.77 -3.12
CA PHE A 375 -21.60 -0.68 -3.12
C PHE A 375 -22.54 -1.37 -4.12
N ALA A 376 -23.78 -0.91 -4.26
CA ALA A 376 -24.73 -1.36 -5.29
C ALA A 376 -24.22 -1.12 -6.71
N LYS A 377 -23.75 0.09 -7.04
CA LYS A 377 -23.19 0.42 -8.37
C LYS A 377 -21.97 -0.44 -8.70
N TYR A 378 -21.04 -0.59 -7.75
CA TYR A 378 -19.87 -1.45 -7.93
C TYR A 378 -20.27 -2.91 -8.15
N THR A 379 -21.15 -3.44 -7.30
CA THR A 379 -21.66 -4.82 -7.39
C THR A 379 -22.30 -5.06 -8.75
N TRP A 380 -23.14 -4.13 -9.21
CA TRP A 380 -23.78 -4.22 -10.51
C TRP A 380 -22.77 -4.34 -11.63
N ARG A 381 -21.76 -3.45 -11.66
CA ARG A 381 -20.76 -3.47 -12.72
C ARG A 381 -20.00 -4.79 -12.76
N MET A 382 -19.55 -5.28 -11.60
CA MET A 382 -18.83 -6.55 -11.52
C MET A 382 -19.73 -7.70 -11.98
N MET A 383 -21.01 -7.70 -11.61
CA MET A 383 -21.97 -8.70 -12.08
C MET A 383 -22.17 -8.66 -13.59
N GLU A 384 -22.32 -7.49 -14.21
CA GLU A 384 -22.45 -7.38 -15.67
C GLU A 384 -21.27 -8.03 -16.40
N GLU A 385 -20.06 -7.75 -15.93
CA GLU A 385 -18.84 -8.28 -16.54
C GLU A 385 -18.72 -9.80 -16.38
N ILE A 386 -19.07 -10.31 -15.19
CA ILE A 386 -19.15 -11.75 -14.95
C ILE A 386 -20.17 -12.37 -15.92
N LEU A 387 -21.37 -11.79 -16.05
CA LEU A 387 -22.45 -12.31 -16.88
C LEU A 387 -22.18 -12.19 -18.39
N VAL A 388 -21.32 -11.25 -18.82
CA VAL A 388 -20.81 -11.20 -20.20
C VAL A 388 -19.95 -12.42 -20.51
N SER A 389 -19.12 -12.85 -19.55
CA SER A 389 -18.23 -14.01 -19.73
C SER A 389 -18.90 -15.36 -19.46
N ARG A 390 -19.84 -15.41 -18.52
CA ARG A 390 -20.60 -16.59 -18.09
C ARG A 390 -22.09 -16.23 -18.06
N PRO A 391 -22.85 -16.51 -19.13
CA PRO A 391 -24.27 -16.17 -19.20
C PRO A 391 -25.05 -16.75 -18.03
N PHE A 392 -26.09 -16.03 -17.57
CA PHE A 392 -26.91 -16.42 -16.41
C PHE A 392 -27.38 -17.88 -16.47
N ALA A 393 -27.87 -18.33 -17.63
CA ALA A 393 -28.35 -19.71 -17.83
C ALA A 393 -27.27 -20.80 -17.65
N SER A 394 -25.98 -20.43 -17.69
CA SER A 394 -24.84 -21.34 -17.47
C SER A 394 -24.38 -21.40 -16.01
N LEU A 395 -24.95 -20.57 -15.15
CA LEU A 395 -24.64 -20.54 -13.73
C LEU A 395 -25.35 -21.70 -13.00
N SER A 396 -24.76 -22.15 -11.89
CA SER A 396 -25.44 -23.07 -10.98
C SER A 396 -26.70 -22.44 -10.37
N HIS A 397 -27.62 -23.27 -9.86
CA HIS A 397 -28.84 -22.76 -9.20
C HIS A 397 -28.51 -21.82 -8.03
N GLU A 398 -27.46 -22.13 -7.26
CA GLU A 398 -27.02 -21.28 -6.14
C GLU A 398 -26.48 -19.93 -6.64
N GLU A 399 -25.65 -19.92 -7.69
CA GLU A 399 -25.17 -18.68 -8.31
C GLU A 399 -26.31 -17.84 -8.90
N GLN A 400 -27.33 -18.48 -9.48
CA GLN A 400 -28.52 -17.79 -10.01
C GLN A 400 -29.29 -17.07 -8.88
N GLU A 401 -29.54 -17.75 -7.76
CA GLU A 401 -30.21 -17.17 -6.59
C GLU A 401 -29.40 -16.01 -5.99
N GLN A 402 -28.07 -16.14 -5.95
CA GLN A 402 -27.17 -15.06 -5.51
C GLN A 402 -27.25 -13.85 -6.45
N VAL A 403 -27.22 -14.07 -7.77
CA VAL A 403 -27.35 -13.00 -8.78
C VAL A 403 -28.70 -12.30 -8.67
N GLU A 404 -29.80 -13.02 -8.45
CA GLU A 404 -31.12 -12.42 -8.26
C GLU A 404 -31.17 -11.56 -6.99
N THR A 405 -30.64 -12.07 -5.89
CA THR A 405 -30.55 -11.34 -4.61
C THR A 405 -29.75 -10.06 -4.76
N LEU A 406 -28.57 -10.14 -5.36
CA LEU A 406 -27.70 -8.99 -5.60
C LEU A 406 -28.35 -7.99 -6.57
N SER A 407 -29.03 -8.47 -7.61
CA SER A 407 -29.75 -7.61 -8.56
C SER A 407 -30.85 -6.81 -7.85
N ASN A 408 -31.65 -7.45 -7.00
CA ASN A 408 -32.71 -6.77 -6.24
C ASN A 408 -32.13 -5.72 -5.28
N PHE A 409 -31.00 -6.02 -4.62
CA PHE A 409 -30.26 -5.05 -3.83
C PHE A 409 -29.81 -3.85 -4.69
N CYS A 410 -29.17 -4.11 -5.84
CA CYS A 410 -28.67 -3.04 -6.70
C CYS A 410 -29.78 -2.10 -7.17
N GLN A 411 -30.93 -2.65 -7.58
CA GLN A 411 -32.09 -1.86 -8.00
C GLN A 411 -32.72 -1.04 -6.88
N THR A 412 -32.65 -1.52 -5.63
CA THR A 412 -33.18 -0.80 -4.48
C THR A 412 -32.39 0.46 -4.19
N PHE A 413 -31.06 0.41 -4.32
CA PHE A 413 -30.16 1.50 -3.96
C PHE A 413 -29.66 2.34 -5.14
N SER A 414 -29.83 1.85 -6.37
CA SER A 414 -29.53 2.57 -7.61
C SER A 414 -30.63 2.26 -8.65
N PRO A 415 -31.80 2.91 -8.56
CA PRO A 415 -32.96 2.62 -9.41
C PRO A 415 -32.77 3.00 -10.89
N ASP A 416 -31.72 3.77 -11.19
CA ASP A 416 -31.19 4.06 -12.53
C ASP A 416 -30.62 2.81 -13.22
N ILE A 417 -30.30 1.77 -12.46
CA ILE A 417 -29.83 0.49 -12.97
C ILE A 417 -30.99 -0.32 -13.57
N GLN A 418 -31.03 -0.42 -14.89
CA GLN A 418 -31.97 -1.29 -15.60
C GLN A 418 -31.46 -2.74 -15.62
N LYS A 419 -32.33 -3.73 -15.37
CA LYS A 419 -31.97 -5.15 -15.54
C LYS A 419 -31.34 -5.37 -16.91
N PRO A 420 -30.24 -6.13 -17.03
CA PRO A 420 -29.64 -6.38 -18.32
C PRO A 420 -30.71 -7.05 -19.17
N GLN A 421 -30.95 -6.52 -20.37
CA GLN A 421 -31.91 -7.12 -21.33
C GLN A 421 -31.57 -8.59 -21.66
N ARG A 422 -30.39 -9.08 -21.27
CA ARG A 422 -29.94 -10.47 -21.38
C ARG A 422 -30.29 -11.39 -20.21
N MET A 423 -30.92 -10.91 -19.14
CA MET A 423 -31.47 -11.78 -18.08
C MET A 423 -32.88 -12.32 -18.42
N ALA A 424 -33.45 -11.91 -19.56
CA ALA A 424 -34.81 -12.27 -19.97
C ALA A 424 -34.87 -13.22 -21.19
N ALA A 425 -33.76 -13.89 -21.53
CA ALA A 425 -33.72 -14.85 -22.64
C ALA A 425 -33.10 -16.19 -22.22
#